data_AF-A0A9D4RMD8-F1
#
_entry.id   AF-A0A9D4RMD8-F1
#
_cell.length_a   1.000
_cell.length_b   1.000
_cell.length_c   1.000
_cell.angle_alpha   90.00
_cell.angle_beta   90.00
_cell.angle_gamma   90.00
#
_symmetry.space_group_name_H-M   'P 1'
#
loop_
_entity.id
_entity.type
_entity.pdbx_description
1 polymer ?
#
loop_
_entity_poly.entity_id
_entity_poly.type
_entity_poly.pdbx_seq_one_letter_code
_entity_poly.pdbx_strand_id
1 'polypeptide(L)' 'MLTKSMASTVDNDILVNISGSLLDCQIRMDKFDSPRILQCQHNLCKVCLHAFGMETLFKAWE' A
#
# COMPACT_ATOMS: atom_id res chain seq x y z
N MET A 1 -13.70 -41.20 -1.95
CA MET A 1 -13.18 -40.07 -1.15
C MET A 1 -13.05 -38.88 -2.08
N LEU A 2 -13.73 -37.77 -1.77
CA LEU A 2 -13.79 -36.57 -2.61
C LEU A 2 -12.65 -35.61 -2.23
N THR A 3 -11.59 -35.51 -3.04
CA THR A 3 -10.61 -34.43 -2.90
C THR A 3 -10.93 -33.36 -3.94
N LYS A 4 -11.87 -32.47 -3.60
CA LYS A 4 -12.06 -31.22 -4.36
C LYS A 4 -10.84 -30.33 -4.09
N SER A 5 -9.86 -30.36 -4.99
CA SER A 5 -8.82 -29.32 -5.04
C SER A 5 -9.48 -28.00 -5.41
N MET A 6 -9.47 -27.03 -4.48
CA MET A 6 -9.85 -25.66 -4.77
C MET A 6 -8.68 -24.96 -5.47
N ALA A 7 -8.55 -25.17 -6.77
CA ALA A 7 -7.74 -24.29 -7.60
C ALA A 7 -8.55 -23.00 -7.80
N SER A 8 -8.33 -22.01 -6.93
CA SER A 8 -8.89 -20.67 -7.12
C SER A 8 -8.28 -20.10 -8.39
N THR A 9 -9.06 -20.03 -9.47
CA THR A 9 -8.64 -19.39 -10.72
C THR A 9 -8.64 -17.90 -10.45
N VAL A 10 -7.49 -17.35 -10.03
CA VAL A 10 -7.37 -15.91 -9.85
C VAL A 10 -7.36 -15.30 -11.25
N ASP A 11 -8.40 -14.54 -11.56
CA ASP A 11 -8.54 -13.82 -12.82
C ASP A 11 -7.36 -12.84 -12.99
N ASN A 12 -6.71 -12.84 -14.15
CA ASN A 12 -5.55 -11.98 -14.39
C ASN A 12 -5.90 -10.49 -14.29
N ASP A 13 -7.13 -10.12 -14.70
CA ASP A 13 -7.63 -8.76 -14.55
C ASP A 13 -7.75 -8.33 -13.07
N ILE A 14 -8.11 -9.28 -12.19
CA ILE A 14 -8.15 -9.04 -10.75
C ILE A 14 -6.73 -8.81 -10.21
N LEU A 15 -5.74 -9.59 -10.66
CA LEU A 15 -4.35 -9.43 -10.25
C LEU A 15 -3.76 -8.08 -10.67
N VAL A 16 -4.03 -7.63 -11.89
CA VAL A 16 -3.55 -6.34 -12.40
C VAL A 16 -4.15 -5.19 -11.59
N ASN A 17 -5.45 -5.25 -11.29
CA ASN A 17 -6.13 -4.22 -10.52
C ASN A 17 -5.64 -4.14 -9.06
N ILE A 18 -5.46 -5.29 -8.40
CA ILE A 18 -4.89 -5.34 -7.05
C ILE A 18 -3.47 -4.77 -7.06
N SER A 19 -2.65 -5.18 -8.05
CA SER A 19 -1.26 -4.71 -8.19
C SER A 19 -1.15 -3.19 -8.36
N GLY A 20 -2.09 -2.57 -9.07
CA GLY A 20 -2.16 -1.10 -9.21
C GLY A 20 -2.39 -0.42 -7.87
N SER A 21 -3.44 -0.83 -7.15
CA SER A 21 -3.82 -0.23 -5.86
C SER A 21 -2.76 -0.39 -4.75
N LEU A 22 -1.90 -1.41 -4.83
CA LEU A 22 -0.79 -1.62 -3.87
C LEU A 22 0.34 -0.60 -4.02
N LEU A 23 0.44 0.06 -5.17
CA LEU A 23 1.46 1.07 -5.48
C LEU A 23 0.95 2.50 -5.33
N ASP A 24 -0.28 2.65 -4.83
CA ASP A 24 -0.94 3.94 -4.67
C ASP A 24 -0.95 4.38 -3.21
N CYS A 25 -0.63 5.66 -3.03
CA CYS A 25 -0.69 6.31 -1.74
C CYS A 25 -2.15 6.61 -1.38
N GLN A 26 -2.60 6.01 -0.28
CA GLN A 26 -3.97 6.12 0.22
C GLN A 26 -4.40 7.56 0.61
N ILE A 27 -3.46 8.50 0.69
CA ILE A 27 -3.74 9.91 0.95
C ILE A 27 -4.08 10.66 -0.34
N ARG A 28 -3.27 10.48 -1.39
CA ARG A 28 -3.42 11.19 -2.66
C ARG A 28 -4.16 10.40 -3.73
N MET A 29 -4.49 9.13 -3.43
CA MET A 29 -5.19 8.19 -4.32
C MET A 29 -4.51 8.08 -5.70
N ASP A 30 -3.19 8.15 -5.69
CA ASP A 30 -2.31 8.13 -6.86
C ASP A 30 -1.00 7.45 -6.45
N LYS A 31 -0.17 7.07 -7.43
CA LYS A 31 1.10 6.35 -7.25
C LYS A 31 1.92 6.94 -6.12
N PHE A 32 2.74 6.14 -5.44
CA PHE A 32 3.67 6.70 -4.47
C PHE A 32 4.71 7.63 -5.10
N ASP A 33 4.96 8.78 -4.45
CA ASP A 33 6.13 9.63 -4.69
C ASP A 33 6.95 9.71 -3.40
N SER A 34 8.20 9.23 -3.48
CA SER A 34 9.10 9.10 -2.33
C SER A 34 8.42 8.45 -1.12
N PRO A 35 7.88 7.21 -1.25
CA PRO A 35 7.20 6.53 -0.17
C PRO A 35 8.14 6.25 0.99
N ARG A 36 7.61 6.31 2.21
CA ARG A 36 8.27 5.77 3.40
C ARG A 36 7.38 4.72 4.05
N ILE A 37 8.03 3.64 4.49
CA ILE A 37 7.43 2.58 5.30
C ILE A 37 7.44 3.06 6.74
N LEU A 38 6.27 3.15 7.38
CA LEU A 38 6.11 3.45 8.80
C LEU A 38 6.36 2.21 9.68
N GLN A 39 6.56 2.39 10.99
CA GLN A 39 6.69 1.29 11.95
C GLN A 39 5.42 0.40 12.00
N CYS A 40 4.25 1.00 11.73
CA CYS A 40 2.99 0.28 11.57
C CYS A 40 2.84 -0.41 10.19
N GLN A 41 3.93 -0.48 9.41
CA GLN A 41 4.02 -1.13 8.08
C GLN A 41 3.13 -0.50 6.99
N HIS A 42 2.68 0.73 7.19
CA HIS A 42 1.97 1.48 6.15
C HIS A 42 2.95 2.30 5.30
N ASN A 43 2.66 2.39 4.01
CA ASN A 43 3.41 3.22 3.05
C ASN A 43 2.67 4.52 2.77
N LEU A 44 3.35 5.66 2.90
CA LEU A 44 2.82 6.98 2.58
C LEU A 44 3.90 7.84 1.89
N CYS A 45 3.49 8.76 1.00
CA CYS A 45 4.43 9.71 0.40
C CYS A 45 5.02 10.63 1.47
N LYS A 46 6.30 11.02 1.34
CA LYS A 46 6.94 11.96 2.28
C LYS A 46 6.14 13.26 2.49
N VAL A 47 5.60 13.82 1.41
CA VAL A 47 4.78 15.04 1.44
C VAL A 47 3.44 14.80 2.15
N CYS A 48 2.84 13.63 1.97
CA CYS A 48 1.58 13.27 2.61
C CYS A 48 1.76 13.01 4.11
N LEU A 49 2.89 12.42 4.52
CA LEU A 49 3.28 12.29 5.93
C LEU A 49 3.41 13.66 6.61
N HIS A 50 4.01 14.62 5.92
CA HIS A 50 4.15 15.99 6.42
C HIS A 50 2.79 16.72 6.51
N ALA A 51 1.96 16.60 5.47
CA ALA A 51 0.65 17.25 5.41
C ALA A 51 -0.33 16.78 6.50
N PHE A 52 -0.24 15.51 6.92
CA PHE A 52 -1.09 14.95 7.98
C PHE A 52 -0.68 15.38 9.40
N GLY A 53 0.31 16.26 9.54
CA GLY A 53 0.77 16.70 10.86
C GLY A 53 1.29 15.53 11.70
N MET A 54 1.72 14.43 11.07
CA MET A 54 2.39 13.32 11.73
C MET A 54 3.83 13.72 12.08
N GLU A 55 3.99 14.88 12.70
CA GLU A 55 5.26 15.55 12.98
C GLU A 55 6.12 14.70 13.93
N THR A 56 5.48 13.96 14.84
CA THR A 56 6.14 12.98 15.73
C THR A 56 6.71 11.80 14.95
N LEU A 57 6.00 11.32 13.92
CA LEU A 57 6.48 10.30 12.98
C LEU A 57 7.37 10.90 11.89
N PHE A 58 7.62 12.20 11.87
CA PHE A 58 8.62 12.79 10.99
C PHE A 58 9.94 12.98 11.75
N LYS A 59 9.88 13.52 12.98
CA LYS A 59 11.04 13.73 13.86
C LYS A 59 11.70 12.45 14.34
N ALA A 60 10.96 11.35 14.48
CA ALA A 60 11.52 10.05 14.84
C ALA A 60 12.26 9.35 13.68
N TRP A 61 12.39 10.00 12.51
CA TRP A 61 12.85 9.39 11.27
C TRP A 61 14.00 10.14 10.57
N GLU A 62 14.57 11.17 11.20
CA GLU A 62 15.87 11.76 10.84
C GLU A 62 16.91 11.37 11.91
#